data_AF-A0A1V5YHS1-F1
#
_entry.id   AF-A0A1V5YHS1-F1
#
_cell.length_a   1.000
_cell.length_b   1.000
_cell.length_c   1.000
_cell.angle_alpha   90.00
_cell.angle_beta   90.00
_cell.angle_gamma   90.00
#
_symmetry.space_group_name_H-M   'P 1'
#
loop_
_entity.id
_entity.type
_entity.pdbx_description
1 polymer ?
#
loop_
_entity_poly.entity_id
_entity_poly.type
_entity_poly.pdbx_seq_one_letter_code
_entity_poly.pdbx_strand_id
1 'polypeptide(L)'
;MLPPHAPGTVDVTIINPDAGADTKSEAFTYLEDAVEGEQQLPHAADLNADWRLDISETIAYLFGWQQGGNSIAWAIRAAYLWQNGERYTYDELQAPPLCWTLTP
;
A
#
# COMPACT_ATOMS: atom_id res chain seq x y z
N MET A 1 -6.76 11.20 6.34
CA MET A 1 -6.87 12.64 6.64
C MET A 1 -5.47 13.23 6.58
N LEU A 2 -5.20 14.10 5.60
CA LEU A 2 -3.89 14.73 5.40
C LEU A 2 -3.47 15.53 6.64
N PRO A 3 -2.16 15.73 6.86
CA PRO A 3 -1.71 16.75 7.81
C PRO A 3 -2.32 18.12 7.44
N PRO A 4 -2.75 18.93 8.42
CA PRO A 4 -3.58 20.12 8.21
C PRO A 4 -2.89 21.32 7.52
N HIS A 5 -1.66 21.20 7.05
CA HIS A 5 -0.91 22.28 6.39
C HIS A 5 -0.83 22.05 4.88
N ALA A 6 -0.66 23.14 4.13
CA ALA A 6 -0.36 23.05 2.70
C ALA A 6 1.03 22.42 2.49
N PRO A 7 1.23 21.68 1.39
CA PRO A 7 2.57 21.24 0.98
C PRO A 7 3.51 22.44 0.81
N GLY A 8 4.78 22.26 1.16
CA GLY A 8 5.78 23.31 1.09
C GLY A 8 6.87 23.20 2.16
N THR A 9 7.89 24.05 2.03
CA THR A 9 8.98 24.16 3.01
C THR A 9 8.51 24.91 4.25
N VAL A 10 9.02 24.51 5.41
CA VAL A 10 8.70 25.10 6.72
C VAL A 10 9.96 25.44 7.48
N ASP A 11 9.96 26.62 8.09
CA ASP A 11 11.05 27.11 8.93
C ASP A 11 10.93 26.56 10.35
N VAL A 12 12.06 26.28 11.00
CA VAL A 12 12.11 25.87 12.41
C VAL A 12 12.83 26.95 13.21
N THR A 13 12.15 27.49 14.22
CA THR A 13 12.74 28.45 15.17
C THR A 13 12.97 27.78 16.52
N ILE A 14 14.19 27.86 17.03
CA ILE A 14 14.58 27.42 18.37
C ILE A 14 14.67 28.67 19.25
N ILE A 15 13.96 28.67 20.37
CA ILE A 15 13.99 29.77 21.35
C ILE A 15 14.54 29.22 22.66
N ASN A 16 15.62 29.81 23.17
CA ASN A 16 16.22 29.45 24.45
C ASN A 16 15.63 30.32 25.58
N PRO A 17 15.63 29.85 26.85
CA PRO A 17 15.01 30.60 27.96
C PRO A 17 15.57 31.99 28.25
N ASP A 18 16.79 32.31 27.79
CA ASP A 18 17.40 33.65 27.82
C ASP A 18 16.90 34.59 26.71
N ALA A 19 15.81 34.21 26.04
CA ALA A 19 15.18 34.92 24.92
C ALA A 19 16.04 35.00 23.63
N GLY A 20 17.17 34.30 23.58
CA GLY A 20 17.89 34.04 22.34
C GLY A 20 17.05 33.16 21.40
N ALA A 21 17.02 33.49 20.11
CA ALA A 21 16.34 32.69 19.10
C ALA A 21 17.23 32.51 17.87
N ASP A 22 17.19 31.31 17.29
CA ASP A 22 17.80 30.99 16.01
C ASP A 22 16.76 30.34 15.10
N THR A 23 16.77 30.68 13.81
CA THR A 23 15.81 30.14 12.83
C THR A 23 16.55 29.47 11.71
N LYS A 24 16.22 28.21 11.47
CA LYS A 24 16.62 27.49 10.27
C LYS A 24 15.50 27.56 9.25
N SER A 25 15.71 28.34 8.19
CA SER A 25 14.78 28.40 7.07
C SER A 25 14.77 27.10 6.26
N GLU A 26 13.61 26.77 5.70
CA GLU A 26 13.39 25.57 4.86
C GLU A 26 13.87 24.27 5.54
N ALA A 27 13.67 24.16 6.85
CA ALA A 27 14.22 23.09 7.66
C ALA A 27 13.65 21.71 7.30
N PHE A 28 12.40 21.67 6.84
CA PHE A 28 11.76 20.47 6.31
C PHE A 28 10.68 20.83 5.28
N THR A 29 10.29 19.86 4.46
CA THR A 29 9.26 20.03 3.42
C THR A 29 8.08 19.13 3.73
N TYR A 30 6.89 19.71 3.80
CA TYR A 30 5.66 18.97 3.71
C TYR A 30 5.39 18.60 2.26
N LEU A 31 5.33 17.32 2.01
CA LEU A 31 4.87 16.80 0.73
C LEU A 31 3.35 16.81 0.76
N GLU A 32 2.73 17.01 -0.40
CA GLU A 32 1.35 16.56 -0.57
C GLU A 32 1.36 15.09 -0.15
N ASP A 33 0.33 14.63 0.57
CA ASP A 33 0.01 13.22 0.48
C ASP A 33 -0.16 13.02 -1.02
N ALA A 34 0.83 12.40 -1.67
CA ALA A 34 0.59 11.79 -2.95
C ALA A 34 -0.66 11.01 -2.64
N VAL A 35 -1.81 11.42 -3.21
CA VAL A 35 -3.05 10.68 -3.06
C VAL A 35 -2.57 9.26 -3.22
N GLU A 36 -2.58 8.48 -2.15
CA GLU A 36 -2.40 7.05 -2.26
C GLU A 36 -3.71 6.65 -2.94
N GLY A 37 -3.82 7.00 -4.23
CA GLY A 37 -4.74 6.41 -5.15
C GLY A 37 -4.21 5.01 -5.11
N GLU A 38 -4.86 4.22 -4.26
CA GLU A 38 -4.52 2.86 -3.95
C GLU A 38 -4.42 2.22 -5.31
N GLN A 39 -3.17 2.09 -5.77
CA GLN A 39 -2.91 1.90 -7.18
C GLN A 39 -3.66 0.61 -7.48
N GLN A 40 -4.65 0.65 -8.39
CA GLN A 40 -5.50 -0.50 -8.74
C GLN A 40 -4.58 -1.56 -9.35
N LEU A 41 -3.89 -2.26 -8.46
CA LEU A 41 -2.81 -3.15 -8.77
C LEU A 41 -3.40 -4.55 -8.70
N PRO A 42 -3.13 -5.37 -9.71
CA PRO A 42 -3.36 -6.80 -9.63
C PRO A 42 -2.79 -7.35 -8.33
N HIS A 43 -3.40 -8.41 -7.82
CA HIS A 43 -2.86 -9.13 -6.68
C HIS A 43 -1.41 -9.49 -6.99
N ALA A 44 -0.47 -9.36 -6.03
CA ALA A 44 0.95 -9.63 -6.28
C ALA A 44 1.30 -11.09 -6.68
N ALA A 45 0.30 -11.97 -6.70
CA ALA A 45 0.42 -13.35 -7.18
C ALA A 45 0.07 -13.47 -8.66
N ASP A 46 -0.71 -12.53 -9.21
CA ASP A 46 -1.06 -12.40 -10.62
C ASP A 46 0.14 -11.76 -11.34
N LEU A 47 0.99 -12.61 -11.92
CA LEU A 47 2.27 -12.20 -12.50
C LEU A 47 2.10 -11.71 -13.93
N ASN A 48 1.01 -12.09 -14.58
CA ASN A 48 0.69 -11.71 -15.94
C ASN A 48 -0.24 -10.47 -16.03
N ALA A 49 -0.77 -10.02 -14.89
CA ALA A 49 -1.64 -8.86 -14.71
C ALA A 49 -2.96 -8.93 -15.50
N ASP A 50 -3.53 -10.13 -15.68
CA ASP A 50 -4.77 -10.35 -16.44
C ASP A 50 -6.06 -10.32 -15.57
N TRP A 51 -5.92 -9.99 -14.28
CA TRP A 51 -7.01 -9.94 -13.28
C TRP A 51 -7.64 -11.31 -13.03
N ARG A 52 -6.87 -12.37 -13.23
CA ARG A 52 -7.21 -13.74 -12.92
C ARG A 52 -6.02 -14.42 -12.23
N LEU A 53 -6.28 -15.20 -11.20
CA LEU A 53 -5.25 -16.00 -10.54
C LEU A 53 -5.31 -17.43 -11.02
N ASP A 54 -4.27 -17.85 -11.74
CA ASP A 54 -4.07 -19.25 -12.10
C ASP A 54 -3.54 -20.08 -10.93
N ILE A 55 -3.67 -21.41 -11.06
CA ILE A 55 -3.10 -22.35 -10.10
C ILE A 55 -1.57 -22.19 -9.98
N SER A 56 -0.86 -21.97 -11.09
CA SER A 56 0.60 -21.83 -11.06
C SER A 56 1.05 -20.59 -10.28
N GLU A 57 0.31 -19.50 -10.43
CA GLU A 57 0.53 -18.23 -9.73
C GLU A 57 0.23 -18.34 -8.24
N THR A 58 -0.94 -18.90 -7.92
CA THR A 58 -1.38 -19.15 -6.54
C THR A 58 -0.41 -20.06 -5.79
N ILE A 59 0.02 -21.16 -6.42
CA ILE A 59 0.97 -22.11 -5.82
C ILE A 59 2.36 -21.49 -5.68
N ALA A 60 2.84 -20.72 -6.65
CA ALA A 60 4.09 -19.99 -6.54
C ALA A 60 4.08 -19.02 -5.35
N TYR A 61 2.97 -18.32 -5.14
CA TYR A 61 2.83 -17.37 -4.04
C TYR A 61 2.76 -18.08 -2.67
N LEU A 62 2.03 -19.19 -2.57
CA LEU A 62 2.00 -20.07 -1.39
C LEU A 62 3.39 -20.64 -1.06
N PHE A 63 4.15 -21.06 -2.08
CA PHE A 63 5.50 -21.57 -1.90
C PHE A 63 6.47 -20.48 -1.41
N GLY A 64 6.34 -19.26 -1.92
CA GLY A 64 7.10 -18.11 -1.41
C GLY A 64 6.79 -17.78 0.06
N TRP A 65 5.56 -18.02 0.52
CA TRP A 65 5.23 -17.91 1.95
C TRP A 65 5.92 -19.01 2.77
N GLN A 66 5.96 -20.26 2.29
CA GLN A 66 6.63 -21.35 3.00
C GLN A 66 8.13 -21.10 3.20
N GLN A 67 8.75 -20.26 2.37
CA GLN A 67 10.14 -19.81 2.50
C GLN A 67 10.33 -18.54 3.34
N GLY A 68 9.24 -17.95 3.83
CA GLY A 68 9.25 -16.71 4.61
C GLY A 68 9.32 -15.43 3.78
N GLY A 69 9.19 -15.51 2.45
CA GLY A 69 9.25 -14.36 1.54
C GLY A 69 7.91 -13.63 1.38
N ASN A 70 6.80 -14.37 1.28
CA ASN A 70 5.47 -13.81 1.05
C ASN A 70 4.62 -13.81 2.33
N SER A 71 3.65 -12.89 2.42
CA SER A 71 2.66 -12.89 3.51
C SER A 71 1.68 -14.05 3.36
N ILE A 72 1.43 -14.78 4.46
CA ILE A 72 0.40 -15.84 4.49
C ILE A 72 -0.99 -15.31 4.19
N ALA A 73 -1.32 -14.10 4.65
CA ALA A 73 -2.65 -13.52 4.45
C ALA A 73 -2.91 -13.27 2.96
N TRP A 74 -1.89 -12.82 2.23
CA TRP A 74 -1.95 -12.60 0.79
C TRP A 74 -1.99 -13.93 0.04
N ALA A 75 -1.23 -14.93 0.48
CA ALA A 75 -1.28 -16.27 -0.11
C ALA A 75 -2.65 -16.95 0.07
N ILE A 76 -3.26 -16.82 1.25
CA ILE A 76 -4.63 -17.31 1.51
C ILE A 76 -5.63 -16.56 0.64
N ARG A 77 -5.48 -15.24 0.46
CA ARG A 77 -6.36 -14.48 -0.44
C ARG A 77 -6.25 -14.95 -1.88
N ALA A 78 -5.03 -15.12 -2.39
CA ALA A 78 -4.81 -15.65 -3.73
C ALA A 78 -5.50 -17.02 -3.92
N ALA A 79 -5.32 -17.92 -2.94
CA ALA A 79 -5.96 -19.23 -2.95
C ALA A 79 -7.49 -19.14 -2.92
N TYR A 80 -8.05 -18.23 -2.12
CA TYR A 80 -9.49 -17.99 -2.08
C TYR A 80 -10.04 -17.53 -3.43
N LEU A 81 -9.38 -16.56 -4.09
CA LEU A 81 -9.80 -16.05 -5.39
C LEU A 81 -9.73 -17.13 -6.46
N TRP A 82 -8.62 -17.86 -6.53
CA TRP A 82 -8.47 -19.01 -7.41
C TRP A 82 -9.56 -20.07 -7.20
N GLN A 83 -9.84 -20.45 -5.95
CA GLN A 83 -10.85 -21.48 -5.65
C GLN A 83 -12.29 -21.06 -5.97
N ASN A 84 -12.60 -19.77 -6.04
CA ASN A 84 -13.97 -19.26 -6.14
C ASN A 84 -14.26 -18.54 -7.46
N GLY A 85 -13.53 -18.83 -8.53
CA GLY A 85 -13.81 -18.33 -9.88
C GLY A 85 -12.63 -17.69 -10.59
N GLU A 86 -11.47 -17.60 -9.92
CA GLU A 86 -10.17 -17.17 -10.43
C GLU A 86 -10.09 -15.68 -10.80
N ARG A 87 -11.16 -15.11 -11.37
CA ARG A 87 -11.28 -13.70 -11.72
C ARG A 87 -11.65 -12.86 -10.50
N TYR A 88 -11.02 -11.70 -10.41
CA TYR A 88 -11.22 -10.78 -9.30
C TYR A 88 -11.25 -9.33 -9.77
N THR A 89 -11.71 -8.45 -8.89
CA THR A 89 -11.72 -7.00 -9.07
C THR A 89 -11.11 -6.33 -7.84
N TYR A 90 -10.72 -5.07 -7.98
CA TYR A 90 -10.20 -4.27 -6.87
C TYR A 90 -11.30 -3.39 -6.27
N ASP A 91 -11.49 -3.50 -4.96
CA ASP A 91 -12.37 -2.69 -4.13
C ASP A 91 -11.54 -1.80 -3.19
N GLU A 92 -11.50 -0.50 -3.48
CA GLU A 92 -10.77 0.53 -2.72
C GLU A 92 -11.37 0.81 -1.33
N LEU A 93 -12.56 0.27 -1.03
CA LEU A 93 -13.18 0.45 0.28
C LEU A 93 -12.69 -0.57 1.32
N GLN A 94 -11.87 -1.54 0.91
CA GLN A 94 -11.37 -2.60 1.79
C GLN A 94 -9.85 -2.55 1.93
N ALA A 95 -9.35 -2.84 3.12
CA ALA A 95 -7.90 -2.94 3.32
C ALA A 95 -7.34 -4.23 2.71
N PRO A 96 -6.09 -4.22 2.19
CA PRO A 96 -5.41 -5.44 1.76
C PRO A 96 -5.32 -6.50 2.87
N PRO A 97 -5.48 -7.80 2.55
CA PRO A 97 -5.70 -8.36 1.21
C PRO A 97 -7.19 -8.47 0.81
N LEU A 98 -8.13 -7.89 1.56
CA LEU A 98 -9.55 -8.05 1.27
C LEU A 98 -10.03 -7.22 0.07
N CYS A 99 -9.31 -6.14 -0.28
CA CYS A 99 -9.55 -5.32 -1.48
C CYS A 99 -9.69 -6.11 -2.79
N TRP A 100 -9.01 -7.24 -2.96
CA TRP A 100 -9.21 -8.06 -4.16
C TRP A 100 -10.44 -8.95 -3.98
N THR A 101 -11.58 -8.60 -4.55
CA THR A 101 -12.86 -9.30 -4.38
C THR A 101 -13.23 -10.13 -5.60
N LEU A 102 -14.07 -11.16 -5.44
CA LEU A 102 -14.52 -11.97 -6.58
C LEU A 102 -15.28 -11.11 -7.58
N THR A 103 -15.05 -11.35 -8.87
CA THR A 103 -15.90 -10.75 -9.91
C THR A 103 -17.35 -11.24 -9.73
N PRO A 104 -18.35 -10.34 -9.79
CA PRO A 104 -19.77 -10.71 -9.67
C PRO A 104 -20.25 -11.73 -10.70
#